data_AF-A0AAW2M5S1-F1
#
_entry.id   AF-A0AAW2M5S1-F1
#
_cell.length_a   1.000
_cell.length_b   1.000
_cell.length_c   1.000
_cell.angle_alpha   90.00
_cell.angle_beta   90.00
_cell.angle_gamma   90.00
#
_symmetry.space_group_name_H-M   'P 1'
#
loop_
_entity.id
_entity.type
_entity.pdbx_description
1 polymer ?
#
loop_
_entity_poly.entity_id
_entity_poly.type
_entity_poly.pdbx_seq_one_letter_code
_entity_poly.pdbx_strand_id
1 'polypeptide(L)'
;GCHRPLSIYIHKVGDAKNIPNLLAKAVPATATYFMTYVLTSGWASLSCEIIQPFPLLCNLFYRYILRNMDDSSYGAYTFPYHTEVPRVLLFGVLGFTCSTIAPLILPFLLVYFFLAYLVYRNQILNVYVTEYDTGGLYWPIVHNTTIFSLVLTQIIALGVFGIKESPIASSFTIPLIISTLLFNEYCGQRFLPTFQKTPTKIIIEMDRKDEHCAEEMHQKLQSSYCQFRSRNLNLHDTSECSNKPQSVLSSAEMGDVARVEDLENSTSALPSLFK
;
A
#
# COMPACT_ATOMS: atom_id res chain seq x y z
N GLY A 1 -8.44 -57.32 -26.48
CA GLY A 1 -9.31 -56.70 -25.46
C GLY A 1 -8.47 -56.25 -24.29
N CYS A 2 -7.99 -55.01 -24.32
CA CYS A 2 -7.22 -54.40 -23.23
C CYS A 2 -8.11 -53.32 -22.61
N HIS A 3 -8.86 -53.69 -21.58
CA HIS A 3 -9.68 -52.77 -20.80
C HIS A 3 -9.35 -53.02 -19.32
N ARG A 4 -8.39 -52.26 -18.79
CA ARG A 4 -8.41 -51.71 -17.41
C ARG A 4 -7.09 -50.98 -17.07
N PRO A 5 -7.07 -49.64 -17.21
CA PRO A 5 -6.22 -48.78 -16.40
C PRO A 5 -7.01 -47.93 -15.38
N LEU A 6 -8.32 -48.15 -15.20
CA LEU A 6 -9.15 -47.29 -14.33
C LEU A 6 -9.17 -47.67 -12.83
N SER A 7 -8.69 -48.85 -12.45
CA SER A 7 -8.80 -49.34 -11.06
C SER A 7 -7.80 -48.69 -10.08
N ILE A 8 -6.70 -48.11 -10.58
CA ILE A 8 -5.64 -47.52 -9.74
C ILE A 8 -5.99 -46.08 -9.31
N TYR A 9 -6.76 -45.35 -10.12
CA TYR A 9 -7.19 -43.98 -9.77
C TYR A 9 -8.27 -43.95 -8.68
N ILE A 10 -9.10 -45.00 -8.57
CA ILE A 10 -10.22 -45.04 -7.60
C ILE A 10 -9.74 -45.41 -6.19
N HIS A 11 -8.67 -46.21 -6.04
CA HIS A 11 -8.15 -46.56 -4.70
C HIS A 11 -7.48 -45.36 -3.98
N LYS A 12 -7.04 -44.34 -4.72
CA LYS A 12 -6.54 -43.08 -4.13
C LYS A 12 -7.66 -42.14 -3.66
N VAL A 13 -8.89 -42.38 -4.10
CA VAL A 13 -10.09 -41.66 -3.64
C VAL A 13 -10.64 -42.28 -2.34
N GLY A 14 -10.32 -43.54 -2.02
CA GLY A 14 -10.65 -44.17 -0.74
C GLY A 14 -9.93 -43.55 0.47
N ASP A 15 -8.74 -42.99 0.24
CA ASP A 15 -7.98 -42.21 1.24
C ASP A 15 -8.44 -40.74 1.34
N ALA A 16 -9.48 -40.35 0.58
CA ALA A 16 -10.03 -38.99 0.62
C ALA A 16 -10.64 -38.63 1.99
N LYS A 17 -10.99 -39.62 2.83
CA LYS A 17 -11.40 -39.38 4.22
C LYS A 17 -10.24 -38.92 5.12
N ASN A 18 -9.00 -39.20 4.77
CA ASN A 18 -7.81 -38.78 5.52
C ASN A 18 -7.22 -37.44 5.03
N ILE A 19 -7.58 -36.99 3.82
CA ILE A 19 -7.15 -35.69 3.27
C ILE A 19 -7.54 -34.52 4.19
N PRO A 20 -8.78 -34.45 4.73
CA PRO A 20 -9.18 -33.42 5.70
C PRO A 20 -8.31 -33.41 6.96
N ASN A 21 -8.02 -34.59 7.52
CA ASN A 21 -7.24 -34.74 8.74
C ASN A 21 -5.75 -34.43 8.52
N LEU A 22 -5.22 -34.77 7.34
CA LEU A 22 -3.86 -34.41 6.94
C LEU A 22 -3.73 -32.90 6.72
N LEU A 23 -4.71 -32.27 6.08
CA LEU A 23 -4.78 -30.80 5.97
C LEU A 23 -4.88 -30.14 7.35
N ALA A 24 -5.76 -30.62 8.23
CA ALA A 24 -5.92 -30.06 9.58
C ALA A 24 -4.62 -30.14 10.41
N LYS A 25 -3.75 -31.13 10.16
CA LYS A 25 -2.46 -31.27 10.84
C LYS A 25 -1.33 -30.49 10.13
N ALA A 26 -1.39 -30.38 8.80
CA ALA A 26 -0.38 -29.67 8.01
C ALA A 26 -0.56 -28.14 8.03
N VAL A 27 -1.80 -27.63 8.05
CA VAL A 27 -2.11 -26.20 8.02
C VAL A 27 -1.48 -25.43 9.20
N PRO A 28 -1.56 -25.91 10.46
CA PRO A 28 -0.87 -25.26 11.59
C PRO A 28 0.66 -25.34 11.48
N ALA A 29 1.21 -26.45 10.98
CA ALA A 29 2.65 -26.60 10.80
C ALA A 29 3.19 -25.60 9.76
N THR A 30 2.45 -25.36 8.68
CA THR A 30 2.76 -24.34 7.68
C THR A 30 2.64 -22.92 8.25
N ALA A 31 1.67 -22.66 9.14
CA ALA A 31 1.54 -21.37 9.80
C ALA A 31 2.77 -21.02 10.66
N THR A 32 3.36 -21.99 11.35
CA THR A 32 4.61 -21.79 12.13
C THR A 32 5.79 -21.40 11.25
N TYR A 33 5.88 -21.95 10.03
CA TYR A 33 6.89 -21.52 9.05
C TYR A 33 6.67 -20.06 8.65
N PHE A 34 5.43 -19.67 8.31
CA PHE A 34 5.11 -18.28 7.97
C PHE A 34 5.34 -17.31 9.14
N MET A 35 5.04 -17.73 10.37
CA MET A 35 5.37 -16.97 11.59
C MET A 35 6.87 -16.71 11.69
N THR A 36 7.69 -17.75 11.52
CA THR A 36 9.15 -17.64 11.59
C THR A 36 9.69 -16.79 10.47
N TYR A 37 9.13 -16.90 9.27
CA TYR A 37 9.45 -16.06 8.13
C TYR A 37 9.14 -14.59 8.42
N VAL A 38 7.94 -14.26 8.88
CA VAL A 38 7.55 -12.88 9.22
C VAL A 38 8.43 -12.32 10.34
N LEU A 39 8.69 -13.11 11.38
CA LEU A 39 9.54 -12.69 12.49
C LEU A 39 10.99 -12.49 12.05
N THR A 40 11.54 -13.38 11.23
CA THR A 40 12.95 -13.28 10.81
C THR A 40 13.13 -12.20 9.75
N SER A 41 12.36 -12.27 8.67
CA SER A 41 12.48 -11.35 7.52
C SER A 41 11.95 -9.95 7.83
N GLY A 42 10.86 -9.84 8.60
CA GLY A 42 10.31 -8.55 9.01
C GLY A 42 11.25 -7.81 9.96
N TRP A 43 11.76 -8.47 11.00
CA TRP A 43 12.67 -7.82 11.94
C TRP A 43 14.04 -7.53 11.32
N ALA A 44 14.56 -8.42 10.48
CA ALA A 44 15.76 -8.15 9.69
C ALA A 44 15.55 -6.96 8.74
N SER A 45 14.40 -6.89 8.05
CA SER A 45 14.04 -5.78 7.17
C SER A 45 13.99 -4.46 7.95
N LEU A 46 13.27 -4.39 9.07
CA LEU A 46 13.21 -3.18 9.90
C LEU A 46 14.59 -2.77 10.41
N SER A 47 15.42 -3.74 10.82
CA SER A 47 16.78 -3.48 11.30
C SER A 47 17.66 -2.92 10.19
N CYS A 48 17.61 -3.52 8.98
CA CYS A 48 18.30 -3.02 7.80
C CYS A 48 17.79 -1.63 7.38
N GLU A 49 16.49 -1.39 7.47
CA GLU A 49 15.87 -0.11 7.11
C GLU A 49 16.29 0.99 8.09
N ILE A 50 16.34 0.72 9.40
CA ILE A 50 16.85 1.68 10.41
C ILE A 50 18.34 1.97 10.21
N ILE A 51 19.14 0.92 10.00
CA ILE A 51 20.60 1.06 9.86
C ILE A 51 20.95 1.72 8.53
N GLN A 52 20.08 1.64 7.52
CA GLN A 52 20.36 2.08 6.15
C GLN A 52 21.80 1.72 5.72
N PRO A 53 22.20 0.44 5.78
CA PRO A 53 23.59 0.03 5.58
C PRO A 53 24.04 0.31 4.15
N PHE A 54 23.13 0.26 3.18
CA PHE A 54 23.43 0.49 1.78
C PHE A 54 23.88 1.93 1.48
N PRO A 55 23.13 3.00 1.82
CA PRO A 55 23.60 4.37 1.61
C PRO A 55 24.78 4.75 2.50
N LEU A 56 24.87 4.24 3.74
CA LEU A 56 26.05 4.46 4.59
C LEU A 56 27.31 3.82 4.00
N LEU A 57 27.21 2.59 3.50
CA LEU A 57 28.32 1.89 2.88
C LEU A 57 28.72 2.51 1.55
N CYS A 58 27.75 2.91 0.71
CA CYS A 58 28.03 3.66 -0.51
C CYS A 58 28.71 5.00 -0.20
N ASN A 59 28.20 5.78 0.76
CA ASN A 59 28.83 7.02 1.20
C ASN A 59 30.26 6.77 1.67
N LEU A 60 30.48 5.77 2.52
CA LEU A 60 31.80 5.40 3.01
C LEU A 60 32.73 4.97 1.88
N PHE A 61 32.25 4.19 0.93
CA PHE A 61 33.02 3.70 -0.23
C PHE A 61 33.39 4.85 -1.17
N TYR A 62 32.46 5.75 -1.50
CA TYR A 62 32.74 6.94 -2.32
C TYR A 62 33.71 7.90 -1.61
N ARG A 63 33.55 8.10 -0.31
CA ARG A 63 34.42 8.98 0.48
C ARG A 63 35.82 8.41 0.68
N TYR A 64 35.92 7.10 0.91
CA TYR A 64 37.19 6.42 1.17
C TYR A 64 37.96 6.05 -0.09
N ILE A 65 37.28 5.63 -1.17
CA ILE A 65 37.92 5.15 -2.41
C ILE A 65 37.98 6.25 -3.47
N LEU A 66 36.90 7.01 -3.69
CA LEU A 66 36.89 8.06 -4.71
C LEU A 66 37.40 9.41 -4.20
N ARG A 67 37.57 9.58 -2.88
CA ARG A 67 38.05 10.82 -2.22
C ARG A 67 37.33 12.08 -2.74
N ASN A 68 36.08 11.93 -3.15
CA ASN A 68 35.28 13.02 -3.68
C ASN A 68 34.56 13.68 -2.51
N MET A 69 34.91 14.94 -2.23
CA MET A 69 34.38 15.75 -1.12
C MET A 69 33.30 16.72 -1.63
N ASP A 70 32.50 16.28 -2.58
CA ASP A 70 31.43 17.11 -3.15
C ASP A 70 30.10 16.67 -2.53
N ASP A 71 29.67 17.39 -1.50
CA ASP A 71 28.39 17.15 -0.80
C ASP A 71 27.17 17.33 -1.73
N SER A 72 27.38 17.90 -2.92
CA SER A 72 26.34 18.09 -3.95
C SER A 72 26.02 16.83 -4.77
N SER A 73 26.86 15.79 -4.67
CA SER A 73 26.74 14.55 -5.46
C SER A 73 26.13 13.37 -4.69
N TYR A 74 25.47 13.62 -3.54
CA TYR A 74 24.57 12.62 -2.97
C TYR A 74 23.31 12.59 -3.82
N GLY A 75 23.29 11.69 -4.81
CA GLY A 75 22.14 11.49 -5.68
C GLY A 75 20.87 11.33 -4.85
N ALA A 76 19.79 11.99 -5.29
CA ALA A 76 18.49 11.90 -4.67
C ALA A 76 18.18 10.43 -4.34
N TYR A 77 18.10 10.10 -3.06
CA TYR A 77 17.79 8.73 -2.65
C TYR A 77 16.29 8.53 -2.81
N THR A 78 15.93 7.79 -3.85
CA THR A 78 14.56 7.44 -4.17
C THR A 78 14.11 6.26 -3.34
N PHE A 79 12.92 6.36 -2.76
CA PHE A 79 12.30 5.26 -2.04
C PHE A 79 12.09 4.05 -2.98
N PRO A 80 12.54 2.83 -2.64
CA PRO A 80 12.39 1.66 -3.49
C PRO A 80 10.96 1.10 -3.45
N TYR A 81 10.03 1.78 -4.12
CA TYR A 81 8.62 1.42 -4.18
C TYR A 81 8.37 -0.03 -4.65
N HIS A 82 9.24 -0.56 -5.51
CA HIS A 82 9.08 -1.88 -6.12
C HIS A 82 9.36 -3.05 -5.16
N THR A 83 10.12 -2.86 -4.09
CA THR A 83 10.44 -3.91 -3.11
C THR A 83 9.63 -3.76 -1.82
N GLU A 84 9.53 -2.54 -1.31
CA GLU A 84 8.96 -2.31 0.02
C GLU A 84 7.43 -2.39 -0.01
N VAL A 85 6.77 -1.83 -1.03
CA VAL A 85 5.31 -1.89 -1.15
C VAL A 85 4.83 -3.35 -1.25
N PRO A 86 5.32 -4.20 -2.19
CA PRO A 86 4.88 -5.59 -2.26
C PRO A 86 5.21 -6.41 -1.00
N ARG A 87 6.31 -6.11 -0.30
CA ARG A 87 6.68 -6.77 0.96
C ARG A 87 5.66 -6.48 2.06
N VAL A 88 5.28 -5.21 2.25
CA VAL A 88 4.26 -4.81 3.23
C VAL A 88 2.91 -5.43 2.88
N LEU A 89 2.53 -5.44 1.60
CA LEU A 89 1.32 -6.10 1.11
C LEU A 89 1.32 -7.60 1.43
N LEU A 90 2.44 -8.29 1.18
CA LEU A 90 2.60 -9.72 1.50
C LEU A 90 2.38 -9.99 3.00
N PHE A 91 2.99 -9.18 3.87
CA PHE A 91 2.78 -9.29 5.32
C PHE A 91 1.32 -9.01 5.72
N GLY A 92 0.64 -8.10 5.03
CA GLY A 92 -0.81 -7.90 5.17
C GLY A 92 -1.60 -9.17 4.82
N VAL A 93 -1.35 -9.76 3.65
CA VAL A 93 -2.03 -11.00 3.21
C VAL A 93 -1.80 -12.15 4.20
N LEU A 94 -0.55 -12.32 4.64
CA LEU A 94 -0.19 -13.31 5.66
C LEU A 94 -0.87 -13.02 6.99
N GLY A 95 -0.97 -11.77 7.42
CA GLY A 95 -1.64 -11.39 8.66
C GLY A 95 -3.11 -11.73 8.67
N PHE A 96 -3.85 -11.37 7.62
CA PHE A 96 -5.27 -11.74 7.49
C PHE A 96 -5.45 -13.26 7.43
N THR A 97 -4.64 -13.93 6.61
CA THR A 97 -4.74 -15.39 6.41
C THR A 97 -4.40 -16.18 7.67
N CYS A 98 -3.31 -15.81 8.35
CA CYS A 98 -2.87 -16.50 9.56
C CYS A 98 -3.69 -16.12 10.79
N SER A 99 -4.44 -15.01 10.79
CA SER A 99 -5.32 -14.61 11.90
C SER A 99 -6.37 -15.66 12.23
N THR A 100 -6.87 -16.42 11.25
CA THR A 100 -7.89 -17.48 11.48
C THR A 100 -7.27 -18.81 11.90
N ILE A 101 -6.03 -19.08 11.51
CA ILE A 101 -5.31 -20.32 11.82
C ILE A 101 -4.69 -20.24 13.21
N ALA A 102 -3.95 -19.17 13.48
CA ALA A 102 -3.16 -18.96 14.69
C ALA A 102 -3.24 -17.48 15.11
N PRO A 103 -4.25 -17.06 15.89
CA PRO A 103 -4.46 -15.65 16.24
C PRO A 103 -3.30 -15.04 17.04
N LEU A 104 -2.44 -15.89 17.63
CA LEU A 104 -1.26 -15.47 18.36
C LEU A 104 -0.23 -14.73 17.48
N ILE A 105 -0.28 -14.88 16.15
CA ILE A 105 0.58 -14.12 15.20
C ILE A 105 0.23 -12.63 15.14
N LEU A 106 -1.05 -12.31 15.35
CA LEU A 106 -1.61 -10.99 15.10
C LEU A 106 -0.95 -9.90 15.94
N PRO A 107 -0.73 -10.06 17.27
CA PRO A 107 -0.04 -9.04 18.05
C PRO A 107 1.42 -8.84 17.61
N PHE A 108 2.14 -9.90 17.20
CA PHE A 108 3.52 -9.75 16.70
C PHE A 108 3.57 -8.96 15.39
N LEU A 109 2.64 -9.24 14.47
CA LEU A 109 2.49 -8.47 13.24
C LEU A 109 2.10 -7.03 13.50
N LEU A 110 1.22 -6.78 14.47
CA LEU A 110 0.79 -5.43 14.83
C LEU A 110 1.96 -4.59 15.35
N VAL A 111 2.82 -5.17 16.21
CA VAL A 111 4.07 -4.52 16.65
C VAL A 111 5.00 -4.25 15.46
N TYR A 112 5.12 -5.20 14.53
CA TYR A 112 5.89 -5.01 13.31
C TYR A 112 5.36 -3.82 12.47
N PHE A 113 4.05 -3.76 12.20
CA PHE A 113 3.44 -2.66 11.45
C PHE A 113 3.60 -1.32 12.16
N PHE A 114 3.50 -1.29 13.49
CA PHE A 114 3.71 -0.09 14.29
C PHE A 114 5.14 0.44 14.17
N LEU A 115 6.14 -0.44 14.31
CA LEU A 115 7.55 -0.07 14.13
C LEU A 115 7.84 0.34 12.69
N ALA A 116 7.31 -0.40 11.70
CA ALA A 116 7.43 -0.06 10.29
C ALA A 116 6.89 1.34 10.00
N TYR A 117 5.71 1.67 10.54
CA TYR A 117 5.11 3.00 10.40
C TYR A 117 6.04 4.11 10.92
N LEU A 118 6.61 3.94 12.12
CA LEU A 118 7.52 4.94 12.69
C LEU A 118 8.79 5.11 11.87
N VAL A 119 9.40 4.00 11.44
CA VAL A 119 10.64 4.00 10.65
C VAL A 119 10.41 4.64 9.29
N TYR A 120 9.43 4.15 8.52
CA TYR A 120 9.16 4.69 7.18
C TYR A 120 8.72 6.15 7.25
N ARG A 121 7.91 6.55 8.24
CA ARG A 121 7.54 7.97 8.42
C ARG A 121 8.77 8.85 8.65
N ASN A 122 9.69 8.42 9.51
CA ASN A 122 10.92 9.16 9.77
C ASN A 122 11.80 9.28 8.51
N GLN A 123 11.92 8.20 7.74
CA GLN A 123 12.76 8.21 6.54
C GLN A 123 12.14 9.01 5.40
N ILE A 124 10.82 8.96 5.21
CA ILE A 124 10.11 9.75 4.19
C ILE A 124 10.27 11.25 4.48
N LEU A 125 10.29 11.65 5.74
CA LEU A 125 10.44 13.06 6.13
C LEU A 125 11.90 13.55 6.08
N ASN A 126 12.87 12.72 6.45
CA ASN A 126 14.25 13.16 6.70
C ASN A 126 15.28 12.70 5.67
N VAL A 127 15.01 11.64 4.89
CA VAL A 127 16.02 10.99 4.04
C VAL A 127 15.60 10.91 2.57
N TYR A 128 14.38 10.46 2.31
CA TYR A 128 13.94 10.21 0.94
C TYR A 128 13.54 11.49 0.22
N VAL A 129 14.01 11.64 -1.02
CA VAL A 129 13.58 12.70 -1.93
C VAL A 129 12.59 12.07 -2.91
N THR A 130 11.37 12.61 -2.97
CA THR A 130 10.32 12.11 -3.86
C THR A 130 10.62 12.50 -5.31
N GLU A 131 11.20 11.58 -6.09
CA GLU A 131 11.41 11.78 -7.53
C GLU A 131 10.14 11.63 -8.36
N TYR A 132 9.24 10.75 -7.92
CA TYR A 132 8.00 10.43 -8.61
C TYR A 132 6.81 10.68 -7.70
N ASP A 133 5.98 11.65 -8.07
CA ASP A 133 4.65 11.78 -7.50
C ASP A 133 3.67 10.92 -8.30
N THR A 134 3.12 9.90 -7.66
CA THR A 134 2.14 8.98 -8.27
C THR A 134 0.70 9.36 -7.98
N GLY A 135 0.43 10.44 -7.23
CA GLY A 135 -0.92 10.95 -7.01
C GLY A 135 -1.88 9.94 -6.36
N GLY A 136 -1.38 8.97 -5.60
CA GLY A 136 -2.20 7.95 -4.92
C GLY A 136 -2.58 6.74 -5.76
N LEU A 137 -1.98 6.53 -6.95
CA LEU A 137 -2.25 5.36 -7.81
C LEU A 137 -1.92 3.99 -7.17
N TYR A 138 -1.16 3.96 -6.07
CA TYR A 138 -0.94 2.74 -5.30
C TYR A 138 -2.14 2.32 -4.45
N TRP A 139 -3.08 3.21 -4.15
CA TRP A 139 -4.22 2.91 -3.30
C TRP A 139 -5.13 1.79 -3.82
N PRO A 140 -5.53 1.77 -5.12
CA PRO A 140 -6.28 0.65 -5.69
C PRO A 140 -5.55 -0.69 -5.59
N ILE A 141 -4.21 -0.68 -5.68
CA ILE A 141 -3.39 -1.90 -5.56
C ILE A 141 -3.50 -2.46 -4.14
N VAL A 142 -3.28 -1.60 -3.13
CA VAL A 142 -3.40 -1.96 -1.71
C VAL A 142 -4.81 -2.47 -1.39
N HIS A 143 -5.84 -1.78 -1.87
CA HIS A 143 -7.23 -2.17 -1.69
C HIS A 143 -7.51 -3.56 -2.27
N ASN A 144 -7.16 -3.79 -3.53
CA ASN A 144 -7.38 -5.07 -4.20
C ASN A 144 -6.66 -6.24 -3.50
N THR A 145 -5.43 -6.01 -3.05
CA THR A 145 -4.68 -7.02 -2.28
C THR A 145 -5.33 -7.29 -0.92
N THR A 146 -5.87 -6.26 -0.26
CA THR A 146 -6.60 -6.43 1.01
C THR A 146 -7.88 -7.24 0.81
N ILE A 147 -8.70 -6.91 -0.18
CA ILE A 147 -9.89 -7.71 -0.53
C ILE A 147 -9.51 -9.13 -0.88
N PHE A 148 -8.48 -9.35 -1.70
CA PHE A 148 -7.98 -10.68 -2.03
C PHE A 148 -7.60 -11.47 -0.78
N SER A 149 -6.92 -10.84 0.19
CA SER A 149 -6.57 -11.50 1.45
C SER A 149 -7.78 -11.86 2.31
N LEU A 150 -8.81 -11.02 2.32
CA LEU A 150 -10.06 -11.30 3.02
C LEU A 150 -10.80 -12.49 2.39
N VAL A 151 -10.92 -12.51 1.05
CA VAL A 151 -11.53 -13.63 0.32
C VAL A 151 -10.74 -14.92 0.55
N LEU A 152 -9.41 -14.87 0.51
CA LEU A 152 -8.55 -16.02 0.80
C LEU A 152 -8.77 -16.55 2.22
N THR A 153 -8.85 -15.65 3.20
CA THR A 153 -9.12 -15.99 4.61
C THR A 153 -10.49 -16.65 4.76
N GLN A 154 -11.51 -16.17 4.06
CA GLN A 154 -12.86 -16.74 4.08
C GLN A 154 -12.92 -18.11 3.41
N ILE A 155 -12.20 -18.33 2.30
CA ILE A 155 -12.06 -19.65 1.65
C ILE A 155 -11.40 -20.65 2.60
N ILE A 156 -10.34 -20.24 3.30
CA ILE A 156 -9.66 -21.08 4.29
C ILE A 156 -10.59 -21.39 5.47
N ALA A 157 -11.31 -20.39 5.97
CA ALA A 157 -12.30 -20.58 7.04
C ALA A 157 -13.41 -21.56 6.62
N LEU A 158 -13.93 -21.44 5.40
CA LEU A 158 -14.90 -22.38 4.82
C LEU A 158 -14.33 -23.80 4.77
N GLY A 159 -13.07 -23.96 4.37
CA GLY A 159 -12.37 -25.24 4.37
C GLY A 159 -12.25 -25.85 5.77
N VAL A 160 -11.83 -25.05 6.77
CA VAL A 160 -11.68 -25.52 8.16
C VAL A 160 -13.02 -25.91 8.79
N PHE A 161 -14.08 -25.12 8.57
CA PHE A 161 -15.41 -25.42 9.10
C PHE A 161 -16.13 -26.53 8.35
N GLY A 162 -15.86 -26.69 7.06
CA GLY A 162 -16.37 -27.80 6.25
C GLY A 162 -15.86 -29.15 6.74
N ILE A 163 -14.62 -29.22 7.23
CA ILE A 163 -14.03 -30.44 7.81
C ILE A 163 -14.60 -30.75 9.20
N LYS A 164 -14.93 -29.71 9.98
CA LYS A 164 -15.46 -29.85 11.35
C LYS A 164 -16.96 -30.16 11.43
N GLU A 165 -17.62 -30.45 10.30
CA GLU A 165 -19.07 -30.73 10.20
C GLU A 165 -19.96 -29.75 11.00
N SER A 166 -19.60 -28.45 11.00
CA SER A 166 -20.44 -27.41 11.60
C SER A 166 -21.25 -26.70 10.51
N PRO A 167 -22.51 -27.10 10.25
CA PRO A 167 -23.30 -26.55 9.14
C PRO A 167 -23.61 -25.07 9.34
N ILE A 168 -23.77 -24.62 10.59
CA ILE A 168 -24.13 -23.24 10.92
C ILE A 168 -23.00 -22.26 10.53
N ALA A 169 -21.74 -22.60 10.84
CA ALA A 169 -20.59 -21.75 10.52
C ALA A 169 -20.31 -21.69 9.02
N SER A 170 -20.47 -22.81 8.32
CA SER A 170 -20.31 -22.90 6.86
C SER A 170 -21.36 -22.05 6.13
N SER A 171 -22.63 -22.15 6.54
CA SER A 171 -23.72 -21.37 5.95
C SER A 171 -23.55 -19.86 6.15
N PHE A 172 -22.91 -19.39 7.22
CA PHE A 172 -22.63 -17.97 7.44
C PHE A 172 -21.42 -17.46 6.63
N THR A 173 -20.48 -18.34 6.28
CA THR A 173 -19.28 -17.95 5.53
C THR A 173 -19.59 -17.68 4.04
N ILE A 174 -20.55 -18.39 3.46
CA ILE A 174 -20.98 -18.22 2.06
C ILE A 174 -21.49 -16.79 1.75
N PRO A 175 -22.47 -16.22 2.49
CA PRO A 175 -22.94 -14.86 2.24
C PRO A 175 -21.84 -13.82 2.52
N LEU A 176 -20.90 -14.12 3.43
CA LEU A 176 -19.76 -13.25 3.70
C LEU A 176 -18.83 -13.10 2.48
N ILE A 177 -18.57 -14.21 1.76
CA ILE A 177 -17.78 -14.20 0.52
C ILE A 177 -18.50 -13.38 -0.55
N ILE A 178 -19.80 -13.62 -0.74
CA ILE A 178 -20.61 -12.89 -1.73
C ILE A 178 -20.62 -11.39 -1.41
N SER A 179 -20.83 -11.03 -0.14
CA SER A 179 -20.82 -9.65 0.32
C SER A 179 -19.47 -8.97 0.09
N THR A 180 -18.36 -9.68 0.33
CA THR A 180 -17.00 -9.16 0.09
C THR A 180 -16.75 -8.90 -1.40
N LEU A 181 -17.21 -9.79 -2.27
CA LEU A 181 -17.08 -9.61 -3.73
C LEU A 181 -17.96 -8.47 -4.24
N LEU A 182 -19.20 -8.36 -3.76
CA LEU A 182 -20.09 -7.24 -4.09
C LEU A 182 -19.52 -5.90 -3.63
N PHE A 183 -18.94 -5.86 -2.43
CA PHE A 183 -18.28 -4.67 -1.91
C PHE A 183 -17.09 -4.27 -2.79
N ASN A 184 -16.27 -5.23 -3.22
CA ASN A 184 -15.15 -4.95 -4.12
C ASN A 184 -15.61 -4.36 -5.46
N GLU A 185 -16.65 -4.92 -6.06
CA GLU A 185 -17.22 -4.41 -7.32
C GLU A 185 -17.81 -3.01 -7.13
N TYR A 186 -18.54 -2.78 -6.03
CA TYR A 186 -19.07 -1.47 -5.69
C TYR A 186 -17.97 -0.42 -5.52
N CYS A 187 -16.91 -0.76 -4.78
CA CYS A 187 -15.76 0.12 -4.58
C CYS A 187 -15.01 0.39 -5.89
N GLY A 188 -14.85 -0.65 -6.73
CA GLY A 188 -14.23 -0.51 -8.05
C GLY A 188 -15.00 0.45 -8.95
N GLN A 189 -16.32 0.30 -9.04
CA GLN A 189 -17.15 1.17 -9.89
C GLN A 189 -17.21 2.61 -9.37
N ARG A 190 -17.22 2.80 -8.04
CA ARG A 190 -17.39 4.13 -7.44
C ARG A 190 -16.09 4.91 -7.30
N PHE A 191 -15.02 4.30 -6.80
CA PHE A 191 -13.80 5.00 -6.38
C PHE A 191 -12.67 4.92 -7.42
N LEU A 192 -12.58 3.85 -8.21
CA LEU A 192 -11.53 3.72 -9.22
C LEU A 192 -11.51 4.87 -10.24
N PRO A 193 -12.66 5.39 -10.73
CA PRO A 193 -12.67 6.51 -11.66
C PRO A 193 -12.03 7.78 -11.08
N THR A 194 -12.13 7.99 -9.76
CA THR A 194 -11.56 9.15 -9.06
C THR A 194 -10.03 9.13 -9.07
N PHE A 195 -9.41 7.95 -8.98
CA PHE A 195 -7.95 7.82 -9.01
C PHE A 195 -7.36 7.92 -10.43
N GLN A 196 -8.14 7.59 -11.45
CA GLN A 196 -7.67 7.60 -12.84
C GLN A 196 -7.97 8.91 -13.58
N LYS A 197 -9.02 9.63 -13.17
CA LYS A 197 -9.49 10.83 -13.85
C LYS A 197 -9.60 11.99 -12.88
N THR A 198 -8.75 12.99 -13.05
CA THR A 198 -8.89 14.26 -12.35
C THR A 198 -10.18 14.96 -12.82
N PRO A 199 -11.09 15.35 -11.93
CA PRO A 199 -12.35 15.97 -12.32
C PRO A 199 -12.11 17.35 -12.92
N THR A 200 -12.78 17.65 -14.04
CA THR A 200 -12.61 18.90 -14.80
C THR A 200 -12.81 20.16 -13.95
N LYS A 201 -13.68 20.11 -12.94
CA LYS A 201 -13.90 21.24 -12.02
C LYS A 201 -12.63 21.62 -11.25
N ILE A 202 -11.85 20.65 -10.80
CA ILE A 202 -10.58 20.90 -10.10
C ILE A 202 -9.58 21.51 -11.07
N ILE A 203 -9.52 21.00 -12.30
CA ILE A 203 -8.63 21.51 -13.36
C ILE A 203 -8.96 22.98 -13.67
N ILE A 204 -10.24 23.32 -13.91
CA ILE A 204 -10.66 24.70 -14.18
C ILE A 204 -10.30 25.64 -13.02
N GLU A 205 -10.46 25.19 -11.78
CA GLU A 205 -10.12 26.00 -10.61
C GLU A 205 -8.61 26.16 -10.41
N MET A 206 -7.82 25.13 -10.76
CA MET A 206 -6.35 25.24 -10.81
C MET A 206 -5.91 26.21 -11.91
N ASP A 207 -6.46 26.09 -13.12
CA ASP A 207 -6.18 26.99 -14.24
C ASP A 207 -6.50 28.45 -13.90
N ARG A 208 -7.63 28.71 -13.22
CA ARG A 208 -8.03 30.05 -12.77
C ARG A 208 -7.05 30.65 -11.76
N LYS A 209 -6.42 29.82 -10.92
CA LYS A 209 -5.40 30.28 -9.95
C LYS A 209 -4.06 30.55 -10.64
N ASP A 210 -3.74 29.76 -11.66
CA ASP A 210 -2.47 29.85 -12.38
C ASP A 210 -2.50 30.93 -13.49
N GLU A 211 -3.65 31.56 -13.75
CA GLU A 211 -3.83 32.63 -14.75
C GLU A 211 -2.83 33.79 -14.56
N HIS A 212 -2.48 34.13 -13.32
CA HIS A 212 -1.51 35.19 -13.02
C HIS A 212 -0.05 34.84 -13.35
N CYS A 213 0.28 33.55 -13.51
CA CYS A 213 1.63 33.04 -13.75
C CYS A 213 1.75 32.33 -15.11
N ALA A 214 0.72 32.43 -15.96
CA ALA A 214 0.61 31.66 -17.19
C ALA A 214 1.80 31.87 -18.14
N GLU A 215 2.30 33.11 -18.26
CA GLU A 215 3.43 33.44 -19.14
C GLU A 215 4.75 32.81 -18.67
N GLU A 216 5.04 32.86 -17.36
CA GLU A 216 6.23 32.24 -16.75
C GLU A 216 6.20 30.72 -16.85
N MET A 217 5.03 30.10 -16.59
CA MET A 217 4.85 28.66 -16.78
C MET A 217 5.08 28.23 -18.22
N HIS A 218 4.60 29.01 -19.20
CA HIS A 218 4.77 28.70 -20.62
C HIS A 218 6.26 28.65 -21.02
N GLN A 219 7.06 29.61 -20.55
CA GLN A 219 8.51 29.61 -20.78
C GLN A 219 9.20 28.42 -20.10
N LYS A 220 8.80 28.08 -18.86
CA LYS A 220 9.35 26.93 -18.14
C LYS A 220 9.01 25.60 -18.82
N LEU A 221 7.80 25.46 -19.36
CA LEU A 221 7.36 24.25 -20.09
C LEU A 221 8.23 23.96 -21.31
N GLN A 222 8.59 24.99 -22.07
CA GLN A 222 9.44 24.85 -23.27
C GLN A 222 10.81 24.23 -22.94
N SER A 223 11.33 24.48 -21.74
CA SER A 223 12.61 23.93 -21.28
C SER A 223 12.51 22.58 -20.57
N SER A 224 11.32 22.20 -20.08
CA SER A 224 11.16 21.08 -19.12
C SER A 224 11.19 19.69 -19.76
N TYR A 225 10.81 19.56 -21.04
CA TYR A 225 10.76 18.26 -21.74
C TYR A 225 11.87 18.09 -22.80
N CYS A 226 12.94 18.90 -22.73
CA CYS A 226 14.09 18.76 -23.62
C CYS A 226 15.06 17.67 -23.11
N GLN A 227 15.29 16.63 -23.90
CA GLN A 227 16.22 15.53 -23.56
C GLN A 227 17.70 15.98 -23.47
N PHE A 228 18.06 17.05 -24.17
CA PHE A 228 19.39 17.66 -24.11
C PHE A 228 19.29 19.05 -23.48
N ARG A 229 20.02 19.28 -22.38
CA ARG A 229 20.17 20.59 -21.76
C ARG A 229 20.91 21.51 -22.74
N SER A 230 20.18 22.33 -23.49
CA SER A 230 20.77 23.33 -24.37
C SER A 230 21.46 24.40 -23.51
N ARG A 231 22.79 24.47 -23.58
CA ARG A 231 23.65 25.27 -22.68
C ARG A 231 23.62 26.78 -22.96
N ASN A 232 22.61 27.30 -23.66
CA ASN A 232 22.51 28.72 -23.99
C ASN A 232 21.07 29.20 -23.82
N LEU A 233 20.69 29.55 -22.60
CA LEU A 233 19.64 30.54 -22.38
C LEU A 233 20.10 31.42 -21.22
N ASN A 234 20.34 32.70 -21.52
CA ASN A 234 20.96 33.65 -20.63
C ASN A 234 20.20 33.74 -19.30
N LEU A 235 21.00 33.68 -18.23
CA LEU A 235 20.65 34.07 -16.88
C LEU A 235 20.18 35.53 -16.91
N HIS A 236 18.88 35.78 -16.80
CA HIS A 236 18.39 37.09 -16.38
C HIS A 236 17.24 36.88 -15.40
N ASP A 237 17.58 37.16 -14.13
CA ASP A 237 16.73 37.47 -12.98
C ASP A 237 15.43 36.68 -12.80
N THR A 238 15.49 35.66 -11.94
CA THR A 238 14.32 35.16 -11.21
C THR A 238 14.56 35.37 -9.72
N SER A 239 14.47 36.63 -9.30
CA SER A 239 14.41 36.98 -7.88
C SER A 239 13.23 37.93 -7.69
N GLU A 240 11.99 37.41 -7.75
CA GLU A 240 10.86 38.12 -7.13
C GLU A 240 9.60 37.30 -6.81
N CYS A 241 9.36 36.10 -7.38
CA CYS A 241 8.19 35.29 -7.00
C CYS A 241 8.46 34.21 -5.91
N SER A 242 9.68 34.14 -5.38
CA SER A 242 10.07 33.18 -4.33
C SER A 242 10.21 33.83 -2.93
N ASN A 243 9.40 34.84 -2.62
CA ASN A 243 9.25 35.34 -1.25
C ASN A 243 7.86 34.98 -0.70
N LYS A 244 7.61 33.68 -0.58
CA LYS A 244 6.71 33.16 0.45
C LYS A 244 7.33 31.90 1.02
N PRO A 245 7.60 31.83 2.34
CA PRO A 245 8.23 30.66 2.91
C PRO A 245 7.37 29.43 2.66
N GLN A 246 8.03 28.37 2.19
CA GLN A 246 7.52 27.04 1.86
C GLN A 246 7.06 26.24 3.11
N SER A 247 6.55 26.93 4.14
CA SER A 247 6.12 26.37 5.43
C SER A 247 4.60 26.29 5.59
N VAL A 248 3.79 26.71 4.60
CA VAL A 248 2.33 26.81 4.79
C VAL A 248 1.52 25.67 4.17
N LEU A 249 2.08 24.82 3.29
CA LEU A 249 1.30 23.71 2.72
C LEU A 249 1.14 22.49 3.66
N SER A 250 1.91 22.42 4.76
CA SER A 250 1.70 21.39 5.80
C SER A 250 0.71 21.80 6.90
N SER A 251 0.25 23.06 6.92
CA SER A 251 -0.72 23.53 7.94
C SER A 251 -2.15 23.64 7.41
N ALA A 252 -2.38 23.52 6.10
CA ALA A 252 -3.71 23.62 5.51
C ALA A 252 -4.55 22.33 5.70
N GLU A 253 -3.92 21.14 5.78
CA GLU A 253 -4.67 19.89 5.98
C GLU A 253 -5.11 19.66 7.44
N MET A 254 -4.51 20.35 8.43
CA MET A 254 -4.93 20.23 9.83
C MET A 254 -6.14 21.14 10.17
N GLY A 255 -6.39 22.19 9.37
CA GLY A 255 -7.52 23.11 9.55
C GLY A 255 -8.84 22.60 8.95
N ASP A 256 -8.78 21.74 7.93
CA ASP A 256 -9.97 21.19 7.28
C ASP A 256 -10.57 19.99 8.04
N VAL A 257 -9.82 19.31 8.91
CA VAL A 257 -10.38 18.24 9.76
C VAL A 257 -11.27 18.80 10.88
N ALA A 258 -10.92 19.96 11.46
CA ALA A 258 -11.74 20.62 12.47
C ALA A 258 -13.06 21.18 11.89
N ARG A 259 -13.08 21.51 10.59
CA ARG A 259 -14.26 22.08 9.92
C ARG A 259 -15.27 21.02 9.46
N VAL A 260 -14.87 19.74 9.44
CA VAL A 260 -15.77 18.62 9.15
C VAL A 260 -16.59 18.23 10.39
N GLU A 261 -16.04 18.36 11.61
CA GLU A 261 -16.81 18.13 12.85
C GLU A 261 -17.92 19.19 13.08
N ASP A 262 -17.71 20.44 12.68
CA ASP A 262 -18.72 21.50 12.81
C ASP A 262 -19.90 21.39 11.82
N LEU A 263 -19.70 20.72 10.66
CA LEU A 263 -20.76 20.44 9.70
C LEU A 263 -21.60 19.21 10.08
N GLU A 264 -21.03 18.24 10.79
CA GLU A 264 -21.78 17.08 11.29
C GLU A 264 -22.69 17.46 12.47
N ASN A 265 -22.25 18.39 13.34
CA ASN A 265 -23.05 18.85 14.47
C ASN A 265 -24.17 19.85 14.09
N SER A 266 -24.10 20.47 12.90
CA SER A 266 -25.18 21.32 12.37
C SER A 266 -26.26 20.53 11.62
N THR A 267 -26.02 19.27 11.28
CA THR A 267 -26.97 18.42 10.55
C THR A 267 -27.93 17.64 11.47
N SER A 268 -27.68 17.66 12.79
CA SER A 268 -28.56 17.06 13.82
C SER A 268 -29.68 17.99 14.32
N ALA A 269 -29.72 19.24 13.85
CA ALA A 269 -30.69 20.26 14.27
C ALA A 269 -31.55 20.78 13.11
N LEU A 270 -32.35 19.91 12.50
CA LEU A 270 -33.56 20.34 11.77
C LEU A 270 -34.65 19.25 11.84
N PRO A 271 -35.49 19.28 12.88
CA PRO A 271 -36.74 18.54 12.92
C PRO A 271 -37.84 19.34 12.21
N SER A 272 -38.82 18.60 11.66
CA SER A 272 -40.11 19.08 11.13
C SER A 272 -40.08 19.93 9.86
N LEU A 273 -40.14 19.28 8.69
CA LEU A 273 -41.02 19.67 7.58
C LEU A 273 -40.81 18.71 6.40
N PHE A 274 -41.36 17.50 6.51
CA PHE A 274 -42.00 16.83 5.37
C PHE A 274 -42.93 15.77 5.95
N LYS A 275 -44.21 16.05 5.80
CA LYS A 275 -45.33 15.14 6.00
C LYS A 275 -45.69 14.58 4.64
#